data_AF-A0A9W6B4Q6-F1
#
_entry.id   AF-A0A9W6B4Q6-F1
#
_cell.length_a   1.000
_cell.length_b   1.000
_cell.length_c   1.000
_cell.angle_alpha   90.00
_cell.angle_beta   90.00
_cell.angle_gamma   90.00
#
_symmetry.space_group_name_H-M   'P 1'
#
loop_
_entity.id
_entity.type
_entity.pdbx_description
1 polymer ?
#
loop_
_entity_poly.entity_id
_entity_poly.type
_entity_poly.pdbx_seq_one_letter_code
_entity_poly.pdbx_strand_id
1 'polypeptide(L)'
;MKNNHSYINTSKIDWLNKIPNHWKEVRLGSVFNERKEKVSDKDFSPLSVTKNGVVPQLDNAAKSNDGDNRKLVLSGDFAINSRSDRKGSSGLSIYDGSVSLINIVLKPIDIVPIFSQYLLKSYFFKEEYYRYGRGIVEDLWTTRYSEMKNMIIPIPPKPEQIAIANFLDYKTEKIDRFIKNKRQLLLHKIERRKSITTQIINSNTVKYLRLSVITNLIERPINRKDNSSFIPIGLYNRGRGIFHKPKTLGKDLGDSTFFKINKGDVILSGQFAWEGSVALAKQSDEGCIASHRYPILECNQKFILPEFLFSLFLMGIFF
;
A
#
# COMPACT_ATOMS: atom_id res chain seq x y z
N MET A 1 -9.92 19.39 31.71
CA MET A 1 -10.54 20.71 31.45
C MET A 1 -11.52 20.56 30.30
N LYS A 2 -12.82 20.72 30.56
CA LYS A 2 -13.85 20.76 29.50
C LYS A 2 -13.74 22.14 28.85
N ASN A 3 -13.07 22.24 27.70
CA ASN A 3 -13.11 23.48 26.93
C ASN A 3 -14.48 23.57 26.25
N ASN A 4 -15.33 24.46 26.75
CA ASN A 4 -16.52 24.94 26.05
C ASN A 4 -16.06 25.76 24.83
N HIS A 5 -15.69 25.08 23.74
CA HIS A 5 -15.52 25.76 22.47
C HIS A 5 -16.91 26.07 21.93
N SER A 6 -17.22 27.35 21.75
CA SER A 6 -18.34 27.78 20.93
C SER A 6 -18.02 27.51 19.46
N TYR A 7 -18.95 26.91 18.72
CA TYR A 7 -18.79 26.51 17.33
C TYR A 7 -19.72 27.28 16.40
N ILE A 8 -19.25 27.57 15.18
CA ILE A 8 -20.06 28.19 14.13
C ILE A 8 -20.90 27.08 13.49
N ASN A 9 -22.23 27.20 13.55
CA ASN A 9 -23.18 26.20 13.00
C ASN A 9 -23.44 26.38 11.49
N THR A 10 -22.85 27.39 10.85
CA THR A 10 -23.05 27.73 9.42
C THR A 10 -21.69 28.02 8.78
N SER A 11 -20.87 26.98 8.62
CA SER A 11 -19.59 27.05 7.90
C SER A 11 -19.83 27.16 6.39
N LYS A 12 -19.03 27.97 5.68
CA LYS A 12 -19.06 28.04 4.20
C LYS A 12 -18.26 26.91 3.54
N ILE A 13 -17.68 26.02 4.35
CA ILE A 13 -16.90 24.87 3.93
C ILE A 13 -17.84 23.66 3.95
N ASP A 14 -18.27 23.21 2.77
CA ASP A 14 -19.29 22.15 2.62
C ASP A 14 -18.94 20.84 3.34
N TRP A 15 -17.65 20.54 3.49
CA TRP A 15 -17.16 19.32 4.16
C TRP A 15 -16.91 19.50 5.67
N LEU A 16 -17.15 20.68 6.25
CA LEU A 16 -17.12 20.95 7.69
C LEU A 16 -18.44 21.51 8.17
N ASN A 17 -19.17 20.71 8.94
CA ASN A 17 -20.44 21.13 9.53
C ASN A 17 -20.26 22.23 10.61
N LYS A 18 -19.14 22.21 11.34
CA LYS A 18 -18.84 23.16 12.42
C LYS A 18 -17.34 23.40 12.53
N ILE A 19 -16.96 24.65 12.76
CA ILE A 19 -15.59 25.05 13.12
C ILE A 19 -15.58 25.85 14.42
N PRO A 20 -14.49 25.84 15.21
CA PRO A 20 -14.38 26.70 16.39
C PRO A 20 -14.54 28.18 16.03
N ASN A 21 -15.24 28.96 16.86
CA ASN A 21 -15.56 30.36 16.56
C ASN A 21 -14.35 31.27 16.32
N HIS A 22 -13.20 30.94 16.89
CA HIS A 22 -11.97 31.70 16.73
C HIS A 22 -11.18 31.34 15.47
N TRP A 23 -11.61 30.32 14.72
CA TRP A 23 -11.03 29.97 13.43
C TRP A 23 -11.59 30.88 12.33
N LYS A 24 -10.76 31.18 11.33
CA LYS A 24 -11.16 31.98 10.16
C LYS A 24 -11.44 31.06 8.98
N GLU A 25 -12.46 31.39 8.21
CA GLU A 25 -12.66 30.84 6.87
C GLU A 25 -12.06 31.79 5.85
N VAL A 26 -11.05 31.33 5.12
CA VAL A 26 -10.33 32.17 4.16
C VAL A 26 -10.20 31.47 2.81
N ARG A 27 -10.02 32.25 1.74
CA ARG A 27 -9.67 31.69 0.44
C ARG A 27 -8.23 31.16 0.46
N LEU A 28 -7.96 30.03 -0.16
CA LEU A 28 -6.63 29.44 -0.21
C LEU A 28 -5.57 30.42 -0.74
N GLY A 29 -5.92 31.21 -1.76
CA GLY A 29 -5.04 32.24 -2.33
C GLY A 29 -4.77 33.45 -1.42
N SER A 30 -5.40 33.53 -0.25
CA SER A 30 -5.07 34.55 0.76
C SER A 30 -3.91 34.13 1.67
N VAL A 31 -3.61 32.83 1.74
CA VAL A 31 -2.55 32.27 2.58
C VAL A 31 -1.44 31.60 1.78
N PHE A 32 -1.60 31.46 0.46
CA PHE A 32 -0.60 30.97 -0.48
C PHE A 32 -0.49 31.83 -1.74
N ASN A 33 0.71 31.86 -2.31
CA ASN A 33 0.96 32.30 -3.68
C ASN A 33 1.42 31.12 -4.54
N GLU A 34 1.13 31.13 -5.84
CA GLU A 34 1.73 30.16 -6.76
C GLU A 34 3.15 30.59 -7.13
N ARG A 35 4.12 29.70 -6.95
CA ARG A 35 5.44 29.84 -7.54
C ARG A 35 5.39 29.34 -8.98
N LYS A 36 5.58 30.27 -9.92
CA LYS A 36 5.58 30.03 -11.37
C LYS A 36 6.98 30.01 -11.99
N GLU A 37 7.99 30.36 -11.19
CA GLU A 37 9.39 30.42 -11.61
C GLU A 37 9.83 29.08 -12.21
N LYS A 38 10.43 29.16 -13.41
CA LYS A 38 10.93 28.00 -14.15
C LYS A 38 12.43 27.91 -14.03
N VAL A 39 12.93 26.69 -13.91
CA VAL A 39 14.35 26.36 -13.73
C VAL A 39 14.71 25.09 -14.49
N SER A 40 16.01 24.87 -14.66
CA SER A 40 16.57 23.62 -15.15
C SER A 40 16.79 22.60 -14.04
N ASP A 41 16.66 21.31 -14.35
CA ASP A 41 17.08 20.22 -13.46
C ASP A 41 18.59 20.10 -13.25
N LYS A 42 19.38 20.82 -14.06
CA LYS A 42 20.84 20.98 -13.89
C LYS A 42 21.17 21.92 -12.73
N ASP A 43 20.40 23.00 -12.58
CA ASP A 43 20.58 24.00 -11.52
C ASP A 43 19.89 23.58 -10.23
N PHE A 44 18.72 22.93 -10.36
CA PHE A 44 17.88 22.51 -9.24
C PHE A 44 17.48 21.05 -9.40
N SER A 45 18.03 20.18 -8.56
CA SER A 45 17.85 18.72 -8.67
C SER A 45 16.37 18.33 -8.81
N PRO A 46 16.05 17.35 -9.69
CA PRO A 46 14.68 17.02 -9.98
C PRO A 46 14.02 16.24 -8.83
N LEU A 47 12.82 16.68 -8.45
CA LEU A 47 11.98 16.09 -7.42
C LEU A 47 10.71 15.51 -8.03
N SER A 48 10.17 14.48 -7.37
CA SER A 48 8.89 13.85 -7.68
C SER A 48 7.85 14.20 -6.61
N VAL A 49 6.67 14.62 -7.05
CA VAL A 49 5.51 14.84 -6.16
C VAL A 49 4.67 13.58 -6.14
N THR A 50 4.67 12.86 -5.01
CA THR A 50 4.01 11.56 -4.85
C THR A 50 2.93 11.60 -3.77
N LYS A 51 2.15 10.53 -3.62
CA LYS A 51 1.20 10.39 -2.50
C LYS A 51 1.90 10.48 -1.12
N ASN A 52 3.17 10.09 -1.05
CA ASN A 52 3.95 10.11 0.17
C ASN A 52 4.61 11.47 0.43
N GLY A 53 4.62 12.38 -0.54
CA GLY A 53 5.25 13.71 -0.41
C GLY A 53 6.16 14.03 -1.58
N VAL A 54 6.93 15.10 -1.41
CA VAL A 54 8.00 15.51 -2.33
C VAL A 54 9.26 14.73 -1.99
N VAL A 55 9.82 14.03 -2.98
CA VAL A 55 11.01 13.18 -2.82
C VAL A 55 11.99 13.40 -3.97
N PRO A 56 13.28 13.12 -3.79
CA PRO A 56 14.22 13.04 -4.92
C PRO A 56 13.71 12.12 -6.01
N GLN A 57 13.85 12.53 -7.28
CA GLN A 57 13.46 11.69 -8.40
C GLN A 57 14.40 10.48 -8.51
N LEU A 58 13.83 9.28 -8.67
CA LEU A 58 14.60 8.05 -8.89
C LEU A 58 15.19 8.03 -10.31
N ASP A 59 16.36 7.40 -10.48
CA ASP A 59 17.06 7.34 -11.77
C ASP A 59 16.25 6.66 -12.88
N ASN A 60 15.42 5.69 -12.51
CA ASN A 60 14.55 4.94 -13.41
C ASN A 60 13.16 5.57 -13.61
N ALA A 61 12.90 6.74 -13.02
CA ALA A 61 11.65 7.45 -13.27
C ALA A 61 11.60 7.86 -14.74
N ALA A 62 10.40 7.88 -15.34
CA ALA A 62 10.21 8.44 -16.66
C ALA A 62 10.67 9.91 -16.67
N LYS A 63 11.77 10.19 -17.36
CA LYS A 63 12.33 11.54 -17.50
C LYS A 63 11.71 12.19 -18.72
N SER A 64 11.24 13.43 -18.56
CA SER A 64 10.94 14.28 -19.71
C SER A 64 12.24 14.69 -20.37
N ASN A 65 12.30 14.71 -21.70
CA ASN A 65 13.44 15.27 -22.44
C ASN A 65 13.56 16.82 -22.32
N ASP A 66 12.77 17.45 -21.45
CA ASP A 66 12.67 18.89 -21.26
C ASP A 66 13.12 19.28 -19.82
N GLY A 67 14.37 18.93 -19.50
CA GLY A 67 14.97 19.18 -18.18
C GLY A 67 15.08 20.67 -17.84
N ASP A 68 15.14 21.53 -18.86
CA ASP A 68 15.26 22.99 -18.74
C ASP A 68 13.90 23.70 -18.51
N ASN A 69 12.79 22.96 -18.44
CA ASN A 69 11.44 23.53 -18.34
C ASN A 69 10.66 22.92 -17.16
N ARG A 70 11.18 23.14 -15.95
CA ARG A 70 10.59 22.64 -14.69
C ARG A 70 10.22 23.81 -13.79
N LYS A 71 9.34 23.62 -12.81
CA LYS A 71 9.02 24.66 -11.81
C LYS A 71 9.97 24.54 -10.62
N LEU A 72 10.48 25.67 -10.16
CA LEU A 72 11.22 25.75 -8.90
C LEU A 72 10.29 25.34 -7.75
N VAL A 73 10.83 24.61 -6.79
CA VAL A 73 10.23 24.36 -5.48
C VAL A 73 11.31 24.56 -4.43
N LEU A 74 10.99 25.28 -3.36
CA LEU A 74 11.91 25.50 -2.24
C LEU A 74 11.42 24.77 -0.99
N SER A 75 12.33 24.57 -0.05
CA SER A 75 12.01 24.10 1.29
C SER A 75 10.96 25.02 1.93
N GLY A 76 9.89 24.41 2.45
CA GLY A 76 8.73 25.12 2.98
C GLY A 76 7.61 25.37 1.97
N ASP A 77 7.84 25.22 0.66
CA ASP A 77 6.76 25.24 -0.34
C ASP A 77 5.95 23.93 -0.28
N PHE A 78 4.66 23.99 -0.59
CA PHE A 78 3.81 22.81 -0.75
C PHE A 78 3.55 22.54 -2.23
N ALA A 79 3.90 21.35 -2.72
CA ALA A 79 3.64 20.95 -4.10
C ALA A 79 2.46 19.99 -4.19
N ILE A 80 1.59 20.19 -5.19
CA ILE A 80 0.44 19.31 -5.47
C ILE A 80 0.31 19.04 -6.96
N ASN A 81 0.01 17.79 -7.32
CA ASN A 81 -0.25 17.44 -8.70
C ASN A 81 -1.63 17.96 -9.18
N SER A 82 -1.70 18.53 -10.39
CA SER A 82 -2.96 19.07 -10.93
C SER A 82 -3.94 18.03 -11.46
N ARG A 83 -3.50 16.79 -11.70
CA ARG A 83 -4.30 15.75 -12.36
C ARG A 83 -5.04 14.84 -11.38
N SER A 84 -6.27 14.49 -11.73
CA SER A 84 -7.11 13.54 -11.00
C SER A 84 -6.56 12.12 -10.98
N ASP A 85 -5.93 11.63 -12.05
CA ASP A 85 -5.32 10.28 -12.08
C ASP A 85 -4.18 10.14 -11.06
N ARG A 86 -3.66 11.27 -10.59
CA ARG A 86 -2.64 11.40 -9.53
C ARG A 86 -3.21 11.96 -8.23
N LYS A 87 -4.54 11.94 -8.03
CA LYS A 87 -5.23 12.50 -6.85
C LYS A 87 -4.52 12.14 -5.54
N GLY A 88 -4.23 13.17 -4.75
CA GLY A 88 -3.54 13.09 -3.47
C GLY A 88 -2.01 13.10 -3.55
N SER A 89 -1.41 13.10 -4.74
CA SER A 89 0.03 13.30 -4.91
C SER A 89 0.40 14.72 -4.56
N SER A 90 0.97 14.90 -3.37
CA SER A 90 1.22 16.20 -2.76
C SER A 90 2.08 16.11 -1.51
N GLY A 91 2.75 17.21 -1.18
CA GLY A 91 3.40 17.38 0.10
C GLY A 91 4.18 18.68 0.23
N LEU A 92 4.51 19.00 1.48
CA LEU A 92 5.49 20.01 1.86
C LEU A 92 6.88 19.54 1.40
N SER A 93 7.62 20.42 0.74
CA SER A 93 9.00 20.18 0.39
C SER A 93 9.92 20.50 1.56
N ILE A 94 10.87 19.62 1.82
CA ILE A 94 12.03 19.87 2.69
C ILE A 94 13.30 20.11 1.86
N TYR A 95 13.15 20.19 0.53
CA TYR A 95 14.23 20.30 -0.44
C TYR A 95 14.05 21.56 -1.27
N ASP A 96 15.17 22.12 -1.71
CA ASP A 96 15.22 23.01 -2.85
C ASP A 96 15.46 22.17 -4.11
N GLY A 97 14.69 22.39 -5.16
CA GLY A 97 14.76 21.57 -6.36
C GLY A 97 13.75 21.96 -7.43
N SER A 98 13.51 21.07 -8.37
CA SER A 98 12.61 21.32 -9.49
C SER A 98 11.56 20.23 -9.66
N VAL A 99 10.30 20.60 -9.89
CA VAL A 99 9.20 19.66 -10.16
C VAL A 99 8.64 19.85 -11.56
N SER A 100 8.03 18.82 -12.14
CA SER A 100 7.40 18.94 -13.45
C SER A 100 6.28 19.99 -13.47
N LEU A 101 6.05 20.62 -14.62
CA LEU A 101 5.11 21.75 -14.79
C LEU A 101 3.66 21.45 -14.39
N ILE A 102 3.29 20.17 -14.41
CA ILE A 102 1.95 19.69 -14.04
C ILE A 102 1.67 19.84 -12.54
N ASN A 103 2.69 20.10 -11.73
CA ASN A 103 2.52 20.39 -10.31
C ASN A 103 2.26 21.88 -10.11
N ILE A 104 1.42 22.19 -9.14
CA ILE A 104 1.21 23.54 -8.60
C ILE A 104 2.11 23.65 -7.37
N VAL A 105 2.96 24.67 -7.32
CA VAL A 105 3.85 24.94 -6.20
C VAL A 105 3.27 26.12 -5.41
N LEU A 106 2.90 25.87 -4.17
CA LEU A 106 2.28 26.83 -3.26
C LEU A 106 3.32 27.35 -2.28
N LYS A 107 3.66 28.62 -2.40
CA LYS A 107 4.50 29.35 -1.44
C LYS A 107 3.63 29.87 -0.29
N PRO A 108 3.82 29.41 0.96
CA PRO A 108 3.11 29.95 2.11
C PRO A 108 3.35 31.45 2.28
N ILE A 109 2.29 32.21 2.60
CA ILE A 109 2.36 33.64 2.95
C ILE A 109 1.94 33.82 4.40
N ASP A 110 0.73 33.35 4.73
CA ASP A 110 0.17 33.47 6.08
C ASP A 110 -0.40 32.14 6.59
N ILE A 111 0.40 31.08 6.48
CA ILE A 111 0.10 29.77 7.05
C ILE A 111 1.39 29.09 7.53
N VAL A 112 1.31 28.34 8.63
CA VAL A 112 2.44 27.54 9.10
C VAL A 112 2.66 26.39 8.12
N PRO A 113 3.86 26.24 7.51
CA PRO A 113 4.08 25.25 6.45
C PRO A 113 3.77 23.80 6.87
N ILE A 114 4.16 23.39 8.09
CA ILE A 114 3.86 22.04 8.57
C ILE A 114 2.36 21.80 8.83
N PHE A 115 1.59 22.84 9.16
CA PHE A 115 0.14 22.72 9.28
C PHE A 115 -0.51 22.49 7.92
N SER A 116 -0.03 23.14 6.86
CA SER A 116 -0.56 22.94 5.51
C SER A 116 -0.34 21.52 4.98
N GLN A 117 0.77 20.87 5.38
CA GLN A 117 1.01 19.45 5.11
C GLN A 117 -0.19 18.58 5.53
N TYR A 118 -0.72 18.82 6.73
CA TYR A 118 -1.83 18.04 7.25
C TYR A 118 -3.17 18.45 6.65
N LEU A 119 -3.43 19.75 6.56
CA LEU A 119 -4.68 20.27 6.00
C LEU A 119 -4.88 19.83 4.54
N LEU A 120 -3.88 20.06 3.70
CA LEU A 120 -3.97 19.81 2.25
C LEU A 120 -3.81 18.33 1.89
N LYS A 121 -3.30 17.48 2.79
CA LYS A 121 -3.28 16.02 2.62
C LYS A 121 -4.49 15.32 3.22
N SER A 122 -5.38 16.04 3.91
CA SER A 122 -6.61 15.46 4.45
C SER A 122 -7.49 14.88 3.34
N TYR A 123 -8.31 13.89 3.69
CA TYR A 123 -9.25 13.29 2.73
C TYR A 123 -10.20 14.36 2.16
N PHE A 124 -10.83 15.15 3.03
CA PHE A 124 -11.81 16.15 2.63
C PHE A 124 -11.23 17.22 1.70
N PHE A 125 -10.01 17.69 1.96
CA PHE A 125 -9.36 18.62 1.04
C PHE A 125 -9.15 18.02 -0.35
N LYS A 126 -8.75 16.74 -0.45
CA LYS A 126 -8.55 16.07 -1.75
C LYS A 126 -9.84 15.94 -2.54
N GLU A 127 -10.95 15.71 -1.85
CA GLU A 127 -12.28 15.67 -2.48
C GLU A 127 -12.69 17.06 -2.98
N GLU A 128 -12.52 18.09 -2.16
CA GLU A 128 -12.84 19.46 -2.55
C GLU A 128 -11.94 19.96 -3.69
N TYR A 129 -10.64 19.65 -3.64
CA TYR A 129 -9.69 19.95 -4.71
C TYR A 129 -10.09 19.31 -6.05
N TYR A 130 -10.57 18.06 -6.00
CA TYR A 130 -11.09 17.38 -7.19
C TYR A 130 -12.36 18.05 -7.71
N ARG A 131 -13.30 18.44 -6.83
CA ARG A 131 -14.55 19.13 -7.19
C ARG A 131 -14.31 20.47 -7.89
N TYR A 132 -13.26 21.21 -7.51
CA TYR A 132 -12.88 22.46 -8.17
C TYR A 132 -12.24 22.28 -9.56
N GLY A 133 -11.83 21.06 -9.91
CA GLY A 133 -11.24 20.76 -11.20
C GLY A 133 -12.25 20.82 -12.35
N ARG A 134 -11.75 20.68 -13.57
CA ARG A 134 -12.54 20.62 -14.80
C ARG A 134 -11.96 19.60 -15.75
N GLY A 135 -12.79 18.98 -16.57
CA GLY A 135 -12.38 18.05 -17.61
C GLY A 135 -13.58 17.39 -18.29
N ILE A 136 -13.37 16.81 -19.47
CA ILE A 136 -14.40 16.05 -20.19
C ILE A 136 -14.42 14.59 -19.70
N VAL A 137 -13.24 14.02 -19.47
CA VAL A 137 -13.05 12.63 -19.02
C VAL A 137 -12.37 12.64 -17.65
N GLU A 138 -12.74 11.70 -16.78
CA GLU A 138 -12.28 11.64 -15.39
C GLU A 138 -10.76 11.60 -15.24
N ASP A 139 -10.05 10.97 -16.17
CA ASP A 139 -8.59 10.81 -16.15
C ASP A 139 -7.82 12.04 -16.66
N LEU A 140 -8.48 12.91 -17.44
CA LEU A 140 -7.96 14.21 -17.88
C LEU A 140 -8.42 15.38 -17.00
N TRP A 141 -9.20 15.09 -15.96
CA TRP A 141 -9.70 16.07 -15.02
C TRP A 141 -8.55 16.78 -14.30
N THR A 142 -8.52 18.11 -14.41
CA THR A 142 -7.41 18.93 -13.94
C THR A 142 -7.92 20.08 -13.09
N THR A 143 -7.30 20.29 -11.93
CA THR A 143 -7.51 21.47 -11.09
C THR A 143 -6.32 22.40 -11.25
N ARG A 144 -6.51 23.62 -11.76
CA ARG A 144 -5.43 24.61 -11.89
C ARG A 144 -5.43 25.53 -10.68
N TYR A 145 -4.35 26.30 -10.54
CA TYR A 145 -4.25 27.27 -9.45
C TYR A 145 -5.35 28.35 -9.51
N SER A 146 -5.82 28.71 -10.71
CA SER A 146 -6.90 29.69 -10.90
C SER A 146 -8.21 29.27 -10.22
N GLU A 147 -8.52 27.97 -10.19
CA GLU A 147 -9.68 27.45 -9.48
C GLU A 147 -9.33 27.22 -8.00
N MET A 148 -8.21 26.55 -7.73
CA MET A 148 -7.76 26.16 -6.39
C MET A 148 -7.65 27.35 -5.43
N LYS A 149 -7.16 28.51 -5.89
CA LYS A 149 -6.99 29.70 -5.03
C LYS A 149 -8.31 30.21 -4.42
N ASN A 150 -9.46 29.86 -5.00
CA ASN A 150 -10.77 30.28 -4.55
C ASN A 150 -11.42 29.31 -3.54
N MET A 151 -10.79 28.15 -3.27
CA MET A 151 -11.27 27.20 -2.26
C MET A 151 -11.28 27.86 -0.88
N ILE A 152 -12.35 27.66 -0.13
CA ILE A 152 -12.46 28.13 1.26
C ILE A 152 -11.84 27.07 2.17
N ILE A 153 -10.93 27.48 3.04
CA ILE A 153 -10.25 26.60 4.00
C ILE A 153 -10.33 27.16 5.42
N PRO A 154 -10.36 26.29 6.43
CA PRO A 154 -10.36 26.70 7.84
C PRO A 154 -8.94 27.00 8.31
N ILE A 155 -8.75 28.15 8.96
CA ILE A 155 -7.44 28.60 9.47
C ILE A 155 -7.53 28.96 10.96
N PRO A 156 -6.95 28.15 11.86
CA PRO A 156 -6.74 28.52 13.25
C PRO A 156 -5.69 29.63 13.41
N PRO A 157 -5.60 30.27 14.60
CA PRO A 157 -4.43 31.07 14.97
C PRO A 157 -3.11 30.29 14.87
N LYS A 158 -1.99 30.99 14.58
CA LYS A 158 -0.67 30.36 14.41
C LYS A 158 -0.23 29.43 15.55
N PRO A 159 -0.39 29.79 16.84
CA PRO A 159 -0.01 28.89 17.93
C PRO A 159 -0.76 27.56 17.89
N GLU A 160 -2.04 27.60 17.49
CA GLU A 160 -2.87 26.40 17.37
C GLU A 160 -2.55 25.61 16.10
N GLN A 161 -2.21 26.27 14.98
CA GLN A 161 -1.66 25.58 13.79
C GLN A 161 -0.43 24.73 14.15
N ILE A 162 0.50 25.29 14.92
CA ILE A 162 1.70 24.59 15.40
C ILE A 162 1.32 23.44 16.34
N ALA A 163 0.41 23.69 17.30
CA ALA A 163 -0.02 22.66 18.24
C ALA A 163 -0.69 21.46 17.55
N ILE A 164 -1.55 21.72 16.55
CA ILE A 164 -2.20 20.69 15.74
C ILE A 164 -1.15 19.91 14.95
N ALA A 165 -0.24 20.60 14.26
CA ALA A 165 0.80 19.95 13.47
C ALA A 165 1.68 19.04 14.32
N ASN A 166 2.20 19.55 15.45
CA ASN A 166 3.03 18.78 16.38
C ASN A 166 2.29 17.57 16.95
N PHE A 167 1.01 17.71 17.28
CA PHE A 167 0.19 16.60 17.75
C PHE A 167 0.06 15.51 16.67
N LEU A 168 -0.21 15.91 15.43
CA LEU A 168 -0.34 14.98 14.31
C LEU A 168 1.00 14.29 14.01
N ASP A 169 2.12 15.03 13.98
CA ASP A 169 3.47 14.47 13.81
C ASP A 169 3.78 13.41 14.88
N TYR A 170 3.53 13.73 16.16
CA TYR A 170 3.74 12.79 17.25
C TYR A 170 2.91 11.50 17.10
N LYS A 171 1.65 11.62 16.67
CA LYS A 171 0.77 10.46 16.49
C LYS A 171 1.16 9.62 15.27
N THR A 172 1.50 10.25 14.15
CA THR A 172 1.88 9.56 12.91
C THR A 172 3.24 8.89 13.06
N GLU A 173 4.22 9.54 13.68
CA GLU A 173 5.55 8.96 13.94
C GLU A 173 5.45 7.66 14.76
N LYS A 174 4.59 7.64 15.79
CA LYS A 174 4.36 6.43 16.60
C LYS A 174 3.82 5.27 15.77
N ILE A 175 2.91 5.55 14.83
CA ILE A 175 2.34 4.56 13.91
C ILE A 175 3.43 4.06 12.96
N ASP A 176 4.19 4.97 12.36
CA ASP A 176 5.24 4.62 11.40
C ASP A 176 6.35 3.78 12.03
N ARG A 177 6.77 4.13 13.25
CA ARG A 177 7.72 3.33 14.03
C ARG A 177 7.18 1.94 14.34
N PHE A 178 5.90 1.83 14.69
CA PHE A 178 5.27 0.53 14.91
C PHE A 178 5.26 -0.33 13.64
N ILE A 179 4.89 0.25 12.49
CA ILE A 179 4.90 -0.43 11.19
C ILE A 179 6.32 -0.88 10.82
N LYS A 180 7.32 -0.01 10.99
CA LYS A 180 8.74 -0.32 10.75
C LYS A 180 9.20 -1.52 11.57
N ASN A 181 8.94 -1.51 12.88
CA ASN A 181 9.34 -2.59 13.78
C ASN A 181 8.65 -3.91 13.43
N LYS A 182 7.36 -3.88 13.03
CA LYS A 182 6.64 -5.09 12.58
C LYS A 182 7.22 -5.66 11.29
N ARG A 183 7.62 -4.82 10.34
CA ARG A 183 8.29 -5.26 9.10
C ARG A 183 9.65 -5.89 9.40
N GLN A 184 10.47 -5.28 10.25
CA GLN A 184 11.75 -5.85 10.67
C GLN A 184 11.59 -7.20 11.38
N LEU A 185 10.61 -7.31 12.29
CA LEU A 185 10.31 -8.57 12.96
C LEU A 185 9.91 -9.68 11.96
N LEU A 186 9.15 -9.33 10.92
CA LEU A 186 8.79 -10.28 9.87
C LEU A 186 10.04 -10.79 9.12
N LEU A 187 10.95 -9.89 8.76
CA LEU A 187 12.22 -10.24 8.09
C LEU A 187 13.08 -11.16 8.97
N HIS A 188 13.29 -10.80 10.25
CA HIS A 188 14.04 -11.65 11.18
C HIS A 188 13.42 -13.05 11.35
N LYS A 189 12.10 -13.16 11.37
CA LYS A 189 11.42 -14.48 11.42
C LYS A 189 11.68 -15.31 10.17
N ILE A 190 11.68 -14.69 8.99
CA ILE A 190 11.97 -15.36 7.72
C ILE A 190 13.43 -15.84 7.71
N GLU A 191 14.38 -14.97 8.06
CA GLU A 191 15.80 -15.27 8.13
C GLU A 191 16.10 -16.37 9.16
N ARG A 192 15.52 -16.27 10.35
CA ARG A 192 15.68 -17.28 11.41
C ARG A 192 15.18 -18.64 10.96
N ARG A 193 14.01 -18.71 10.32
CA ARG A 193 13.48 -19.97 9.76
C ARG A 193 14.43 -20.55 8.71
N LYS A 194 14.93 -19.72 7.79
CA LYS A 194 15.89 -20.15 6.77
C LYS A 194 17.18 -20.67 7.41
N SER A 195 17.76 -19.92 8.33
CA SER A 195 18.99 -20.26 9.05
C SER A 195 18.86 -21.59 9.82
N ILE A 196 17.79 -21.77 10.60
CA ILE A 196 17.54 -23.02 11.33
C ILE A 196 17.41 -24.19 10.35
N THR A 197 16.63 -24.02 9.28
CA THR A 197 16.44 -25.10 8.30
C THR A 197 17.76 -25.46 7.62
N THR A 198 18.57 -24.47 7.23
CA THR A 198 19.93 -24.67 6.68
C THR A 198 20.85 -25.41 7.66
N GLN A 199 20.85 -25.03 8.94
CA GLN A 199 21.66 -25.70 9.96
C GLN A 199 21.26 -27.17 10.12
N ILE A 200 19.94 -27.45 10.12
CA ILE A 200 19.43 -28.82 10.25
C ILE A 200 19.86 -29.67 9.05
N ILE A 201 19.65 -29.20 7.81
CA ILE A 201 19.95 -29.99 6.60
C ILE A 201 21.45 -30.24 6.39
N ASN A 202 22.30 -29.35 6.92
CA ASN A 202 23.76 -29.49 6.83
C ASN A 202 24.36 -30.29 8.01
N SER A 203 23.55 -30.77 8.95
CA SER A 203 24.05 -31.57 10.06
C SER A 203 24.43 -32.98 9.60
N ASN A 204 25.49 -33.55 10.19
CA ASN A 204 25.99 -34.90 9.84
C ASN A 204 25.01 -36.04 10.18
N THR A 205 23.87 -35.72 10.79
CA THR A 205 22.82 -36.66 11.19
C THR A 205 21.70 -36.81 10.17
N VAL A 206 21.72 -36.05 9.08
CA VAL A 206 20.64 -36.05 8.07
C VAL A 206 20.74 -37.26 7.15
N LYS A 207 19.59 -37.90 6.90
CA LYS A 207 19.44 -38.92 5.87
C LYS A 207 18.72 -38.31 4.66
N TYR A 208 19.30 -38.48 3.48
CA TYR A 208 18.68 -38.07 2.23
C TYR A 208 17.74 -39.18 1.74
N LEU A 209 16.44 -38.87 1.69
CA LEU A 209 15.40 -39.76 1.20
C LEU A 209 14.75 -39.16 -0.04
N ARG A 210 14.29 -40.02 -0.96
CA ARG A 210 13.48 -39.57 -2.11
C ARG A 210 12.16 -39.01 -1.59
N LEU A 211 11.67 -37.94 -2.21
CA LEU A 211 10.39 -37.31 -1.84
C LEU A 211 9.24 -38.33 -1.84
N SER A 212 9.24 -39.26 -2.80
CA SER A 212 8.25 -40.34 -2.91
C SER A 212 8.28 -41.37 -1.77
N VAL A 213 9.37 -41.45 -0.98
CA VAL A 213 9.44 -42.31 0.20
C VAL A 213 8.75 -41.65 1.40
N ILE A 214 8.79 -40.33 1.46
CA ILE A 214 8.35 -39.55 2.62
C ILE A 214 7.01 -38.86 2.39
N THR A 215 6.49 -38.86 1.17
CA THR A 215 5.20 -38.27 0.81
C THR A 215 4.45 -39.14 -0.18
N ASN A 216 3.12 -39.06 -0.14
CA ASN A 216 2.23 -39.57 -1.16
C ASN A 216 1.63 -38.40 -1.93
N LEU A 217 1.63 -38.48 -3.26
CA LEU A 217 0.80 -37.58 -4.07
C LEU A 217 -0.65 -38.05 -3.94
N ILE A 218 -1.51 -37.19 -3.38
CA ILE A 218 -2.89 -37.55 -3.08
C ILE A 218 -3.84 -37.02 -4.15
N GLU A 219 -4.67 -37.94 -4.66
CA GLU A 219 -5.83 -37.62 -5.47
C GLU A 219 -7.10 -37.98 -4.68
N ARG A 220 -7.77 -36.95 -4.13
CA ARG A 220 -9.08 -37.08 -3.45
C ARG A 220 -10.18 -36.43 -4.30
N PRO A 221 -10.61 -37.03 -5.42
CA PRO A 221 -11.51 -36.37 -6.36
C PRO A 221 -12.87 -36.03 -5.73
N ILE A 222 -13.47 -34.92 -6.17
CA ILE A 222 -14.84 -34.57 -5.78
C ILE A 222 -15.88 -35.17 -6.72
N ASN A 223 -17.06 -35.49 -6.19
CA ASN A 223 -18.25 -35.74 -6.99
C ASN A 223 -18.95 -34.41 -7.30
N ARG A 224 -19.15 -34.11 -8.58
CA ARG A 224 -19.83 -32.88 -9.05
C ARG A 224 -21.32 -33.04 -9.27
N LYS A 225 -21.81 -34.28 -9.31
CA LYS A 225 -23.19 -34.60 -9.69
C LYS A 225 -24.18 -34.23 -8.59
N ASP A 226 -23.71 -34.11 -7.36
CA ASP A 226 -24.51 -33.69 -6.24
C ASP A 226 -24.60 -32.16 -6.25
N ASN A 227 -25.74 -31.58 -5.86
CA ASN A 227 -25.98 -30.13 -5.78
C ASN A 227 -25.12 -29.43 -4.69
N SER A 228 -24.00 -30.04 -4.32
CA SER A 228 -23.00 -29.61 -3.38
C SER A 228 -22.22 -28.41 -3.92
N SER A 229 -21.92 -27.47 -3.03
CA SER A 229 -21.00 -26.38 -3.33
C SER A 229 -19.69 -26.54 -2.58
N PHE A 230 -18.62 -26.10 -3.21
CA PHE A 230 -17.24 -26.25 -2.75
C PHE A 230 -16.56 -24.89 -2.66
N ILE A 231 -15.46 -24.83 -1.92
CA ILE A 231 -14.62 -23.64 -1.82
C ILE A 231 -13.31 -23.96 -2.53
N PRO A 232 -13.10 -23.48 -3.75
CA PRO A 232 -11.82 -23.67 -4.44
C PRO A 232 -10.73 -22.83 -3.79
N ILE A 233 -9.50 -23.32 -3.85
CA ILE A 233 -8.35 -22.59 -3.32
C ILE A 233 -7.47 -22.01 -4.42
N GLY A 234 -6.67 -21.02 -4.05
CA GLY A 234 -5.43 -20.68 -4.72
C GLY A 234 -4.30 -20.52 -3.71
N LEU A 235 -3.07 -20.43 -4.22
CA LEU A 235 -1.88 -20.27 -3.40
C LEU A 235 -1.29 -18.88 -3.60
N TYR A 236 -0.87 -18.25 -2.51
CA TYR A 236 -0.02 -17.08 -2.58
C TYR A 236 1.46 -17.48 -2.71
N ASN A 237 2.21 -16.71 -3.49
CA ASN A 237 3.67 -16.88 -3.60
C ASN A 237 4.38 -16.54 -2.28
N ARG A 238 5.63 -16.99 -2.16
CA ARG A 238 6.52 -16.77 -1.00
C ARG A 238 5.97 -17.34 0.32
N GLY A 239 5.28 -18.48 0.27
CA GLY A 239 4.82 -19.21 1.45
C GLY A 239 3.76 -18.48 2.26
N ARG A 240 3.01 -17.58 1.62
CA ARG A 240 1.94 -16.80 2.27
C ARG A 240 0.67 -17.62 2.52
N GLY A 241 0.62 -18.84 2.02
CA GLY A 241 -0.43 -19.82 2.29
C GLY A 241 -1.55 -19.81 1.26
N ILE A 242 -2.71 -20.29 1.69
CA ILE A 242 -3.90 -20.50 0.88
C ILE A 242 -4.80 -19.26 0.93
N PHE A 243 -5.42 -18.92 -0.19
CA PHE A 243 -6.62 -18.07 -0.21
C PHE A 243 -7.82 -18.84 -0.73
N HIS A 244 -8.99 -18.52 -0.19
CA HIS A 244 -10.25 -19.14 -0.55
C HIS A 244 -10.93 -18.32 -1.65
N LYS A 245 -11.35 -19.00 -2.71
CA LYS A 245 -12.20 -18.43 -3.75
C LYS A 245 -13.66 -18.46 -3.30
N PRO A 246 -14.56 -17.70 -3.97
CA PRO A 246 -15.98 -17.77 -3.68
C PRO A 246 -16.50 -19.21 -3.72
N LYS A 247 -17.47 -19.51 -2.86
CA LYS A 247 -18.14 -20.81 -2.84
C LYS A 247 -18.87 -21.02 -4.18
N THR A 248 -18.64 -22.15 -4.83
CA THR A 248 -19.12 -22.44 -6.18
C THR A 248 -19.80 -23.81 -6.22
N LEU A 249 -20.94 -23.93 -6.91
CA LEU A 249 -21.61 -25.21 -7.10
C LEU A 249 -20.74 -26.14 -7.96
N GLY A 250 -20.80 -27.45 -7.71
CA GLY A 250 -19.99 -28.43 -8.44
C GLY A 250 -20.09 -28.34 -9.97
N LYS A 251 -21.31 -28.03 -10.46
CA LYS A 251 -21.60 -27.82 -11.89
C LYS A 251 -20.96 -26.56 -12.49
N ASP A 252 -20.65 -25.56 -11.67
CA ASP A 252 -20.16 -24.24 -12.10
C ASP A 252 -18.62 -24.11 -11.95
N LEU A 253 -17.93 -25.19 -11.55
CA LEU A 253 -16.46 -25.21 -11.35
C LEU A 253 -15.65 -25.23 -12.67
N GLY A 254 -16.32 -25.31 -13.82
CA GLY A 254 -15.68 -25.47 -15.14
C GLY A 254 -15.04 -26.85 -15.33
N ASP A 255 -14.15 -26.98 -16.31
CA ASP A 255 -13.68 -28.30 -16.77
C ASP A 255 -12.49 -28.87 -15.97
N SER A 256 -11.82 -28.06 -15.15
CA SER A 256 -10.66 -28.49 -14.36
C SER A 256 -11.03 -29.57 -13.35
N THR A 257 -10.26 -30.66 -13.24
CA THR A 257 -10.41 -31.62 -12.13
C THR A 257 -10.00 -31.01 -10.79
N PHE A 258 -10.69 -31.42 -9.72
CA PHE A 258 -10.52 -30.89 -8.37
C PHE A 258 -10.42 -32.01 -7.35
N PHE A 259 -9.59 -31.77 -6.33
CA PHE A 259 -9.28 -32.70 -5.26
C PHE A 259 -9.52 -32.04 -3.91
N LYS A 260 -10.06 -32.79 -2.94
CA LYS A 260 -10.25 -32.33 -1.56
C LYS A 260 -8.91 -32.22 -0.84
N ILE A 261 -8.75 -31.14 -0.10
CA ILE A 261 -7.62 -30.93 0.79
C ILE A 261 -8.04 -31.16 2.24
N ASN A 262 -7.12 -31.73 3.01
CA ASN A 262 -7.24 -31.97 4.44
C ASN A 262 -6.18 -31.14 5.18
N LYS A 263 -6.41 -30.89 6.47
CA LYS A 263 -5.39 -30.30 7.33
C LYS A 263 -4.10 -31.14 7.29
N GLY A 264 -2.96 -30.48 7.19
CA GLY A 264 -1.64 -31.13 7.15
C GLY A 264 -1.15 -31.46 5.75
N ASP A 265 -1.98 -31.32 4.72
CA ASP A 265 -1.52 -31.43 3.33
C ASP A 265 -0.51 -30.33 2.98
N VAL A 266 0.54 -30.70 2.25
CA VAL A 266 1.48 -29.75 1.63
C VAL A 266 1.11 -29.59 0.16
N ILE A 267 0.71 -28.39 -0.23
CA ILE A 267 0.16 -28.10 -1.56
C ILE A 267 1.14 -27.21 -2.32
N LEU A 268 1.46 -27.58 -3.55
CA LEU A 268 2.39 -26.84 -4.42
C LEU A 268 1.67 -26.27 -5.63
N SER A 269 2.15 -25.16 -6.20
CA SER A 269 1.71 -24.71 -7.52
C SER A 269 2.55 -25.36 -8.62
N GLY A 270 1.92 -26.02 -9.59
CA GLY A 270 2.65 -26.57 -10.75
C GLY A 270 3.37 -25.51 -11.59
N GLN A 271 2.95 -24.24 -11.54
CA GLN A 271 3.50 -23.16 -12.38
C GLN A 271 4.45 -22.22 -11.61
N PHE A 272 4.17 -21.98 -10.32
CA PHE A 272 4.84 -20.93 -9.54
C PHE A 272 5.52 -21.46 -8.27
N ALA A 273 5.73 -22.78 -8.14
CA ALA A 273 6.42 -23.33 -6.97
C ALA A 273 7.83 -22.73 -6.78
N TRP A 274 8.53 -22.40 -7.88
CA TRP A 274 9.82 -21.71 -7.87
C TRP A 274 9.79 -20.30 -7.25
N GLU A 275 8.62 -19.63 -7.24
CA GLU A 275 8.41 -18.39 -6.48
C GLU A 275 7.96 -18.63 -5.02
N GLY A 276 8.07 -19.88 -4.54
CA GLY A 276 7.61 -20.30 -3.22
C GLY A 276 6.09 -20.36 -3.11
N SER A 277 5.38 -20.61 -4.21
CA SER A 277 3.92 -20.86 -4.19
C SER A 277 3.64 -22.27 -3.67
N VAL A 278 3.79 -22.40 -2.35
CA VAL A 278 3.63 -23.63 -1.56
C VAL A 278 2.86 -23.27 -0.29
N ALA A 279 2.02 -24.18 0.21
CA ALA A 279 1.27 -24.00 1.44
C ALA A 279 1.15 -25.29 2.26
N LEU A 280 1.03 -25.13 3.57
CA LEU A 280 0.57 -26.16 4.50
C LEU A 280 -0.89 -25.89 4.84
N ALA A 281 -1.78 -26.83 4.53
CA ALA A 281 -3.21 -26.71 4.78
C ALA A 281 -3.50 -26.72 6.29
N LYS A 282 -4.28 -25.73 6.74
CA LYS A 282 -4.70 -25.54 8.13
C LYS A 282 -6.10 -26.11 8.35
N GLN A 283 -6.54 -26.09 9.60
CA GLN A 283 -7.92 -26.45 9.97
C GLN A 283 -8.97 -25.64 9.18
N SER A 284 -8.69 -24.37 8.88
CA SER A 284 -9.58 -23.50 8.10
C SER A 284 -9.72 -23.91 6.63
N ASP A 285 -8.80 -24.74 6.13
CA ASP A 285 -8.74 -25.14 4.73
C ASP A 285 -9.36 -26.53 4.51
N GLU A 286 -9.69 -27.23 5.59
CA GLU A 286 -10.21 -28.59 5.55
C GLU A 286 -11.53 -28.67 4.77
N GLY A 287 -11.60 -29.61 3.81
CA GLY A 287 -12.75 -29.80 2.94
C GLY A 287 -12.83 -28.82 1.76
N CYS A 288 -11.91 -27.86 1.65
CA CYS A 288 -11.74 -27.06 0.44
C CYS A 288 -11.20 -27.91 -0.71
N ILE A 289 -11.17 -27.34 -1.93
CA ILE A 289 -10.77 -28.07 -3.13
C ILE A 289 -9.65 -27.36 -3.89
N ALA A 290 -8.66 -28.13 -4.33
CA ALA A 290 -7.57 -27.66 -5.18
C ALA A 290 -7.72 -28.25 -6.58
N SER A 291 -7.51 -27.45 -7.63
CA SER A 291 -7.48 -27.98 -8.99
C SER A 291 -6.25 -28.86 -9.21
N HIS A 292 -6.25 -29.75 -10.21
CA HIS A 292 -5.10 -30.57 -10.61
C HIS A 292 -3.78 -29.83 -10.85
N ARG A 293 -3.83 -28.51 -11.11
CA ARG A 293 -2.63 -27.65 -11.18
C ARG A 293 -1.92 -27.45 -9.84
N TYR A 294 -2.51 -27.95 -8.75
CA TYR A 294 -1.96 -27.88 -7.41
C TYR A 294 -1.72 -29.29 -6.85
N PRO A 295 -0.53 -29.88 -7.06
CA PRO A 295 -0.19 -31.15 -6.44
C PRO A 295 -0.34 -31.09 -4.92
N ILE A 296 -0.97 -32.12 -4.34
CA ILE A 296 -1.23 -32.26 -2.92
C ILE A 296 -0.36 -33.40 -2.38
N LEU A 297 0.55 -33.10 -1.46
CA LEU A 297 1.40 -34.07 -0.81
C LEU A 297 0.89 -34.33 0.61
N GLU A 298 0.61 -35.59 0.90
CA GLU A 298 0.41 -36.07 2.28
C GLU A 298 1.72 -36.64 2.79
N CYS A 299 2.19 -36.12 3.93
CA CYS A 299 3.46 -36.55 4.52
C CYS A 299 3.29 -37.87 5.27
N ASN A 300 4.21 -38.80 5.04
CA ASN A 300 4.38 -39.95 5.92
C ASN A 300 5.08 -39.49 7.21
N GLN A 301 4.29 -39.31 8.27
CA GLN A 301 4.75 -38.76 9.54
C GLN A 301 5.78 -39.65 10.27
N LYS A 302 5.97 -40.91 9.84
CA LYS A 302 7.08 -41.74 10.31
C LYS A 302 8.44 -41.16 9.92
N PHE A 303 8.50 -40.43 8.81
CA PHE A 303 9.75 -39.90 8.25
C PHE A 303 9.84 -38.38 8.29
N ILE A 304 8.73 -37.67 8.08
CA ILE A 304 8.76 -36.21 7.95
C ILE A 304 7.51 -35.54 8.51
N LEU A 305 7.72 -34.43 9.23
CA LEU A 305 6.65 -33.53 9.65
C LEU A 305 6.25 -32.62 8.47
N PRO A 306 4.94 -32.42 8.21
CA PRO A 306 4.47 -31.50 7.17
C PRO A 306 5.05 -30.08 7.29
N GLU A 307 5.20 -29.58 8.50
CA GLU A 307 5.76 -28.26 8.79
C GLU A 307 7.23 -28.16 8.36
N PHE A 308 7.99 -29.24 8.54
CA PHE A 308 9.39 -29.30 8.13
C PHE A 308 9.50 -29.35 6.60
N LEU A 309 8.70 -30.20 5.95
CA LEU A 309 8.67 -30.27 4.48
C LEU A 309 8.26 -28.92 3.85
N PHE A 310 7.25 -28.27 4.43
CA PHE A 310 6.85 -26.92 4.03
C PHE A 310 7.99 -25.92 4.18
N SER A 311 8.69 -25.90 5.33
CA SER A 311 9.84 -25.02 5.55
C SER A 311 10.96 -25.27 4.53
N LEU A 312 11.20 -26.54 4.19
CA LEU A 312 12.21 -26.97 3.24
C LEU A 312 11.93 -26.45 1.83
N PHE A 313 10.69 -26.58 1.34
CA PHE A 313 10.30 -26.04 0.03
C PHE A 313 10.41 -24.50 -0.04
N LEU A 314 10.20 -23.79 1.07
CA LEU A 314 10.35 -22.33 1.11
C LEU A 314 11.79 -21.84 1.09
N MET A 315 12.79 -22.73 1.21
CA MET A 315 14.19 -22.32 1.11
C MET A 315 14.58 -21.91 -0.32
N GLY A 316 13.82 -22.35 -1.34
CA GLY A 316 14.13 -22.09 -2.75
C GLY A 316 15.33 -22.89 -3.28
N ILE A 317 15.70 -23.98 -2.61
CA ILE A 317 16.85 -24.84 -3.00
C ILE A 317 16.41 -25.94 -3.99
N PHE A 318 15.10 -26.19 -4.10
CA PHE A 318 14.53 -27.32 -4.83
C PHE A 318 13.89 -26.95 -6.19
N PHE A 319 13.99 -25.69 -6.60
CA PHE A 319 13.32 -25.16 -7.79
C PHE A 319 14.30 -24.46 -8.73
#